data_AF-A0A7X7XCD7-F1
#
_entry.id   AF-A0A7X7XCD7-F1
#
_cell.length_a   1.000
_cell.length_b   1.000
_cell.length_c   1.000
_cell.angle_alpha   90.00
_cell.angle_beta   90.00
_cell.angle_gamma   90.00
#
_symmetry.space_group_name_H-M   'P 1'
#
loop_
_entity.id
_entity.type
_entity.pdbx_description
1 polymer ?
#
loop_
_entity_poly.entity_id
_entity_poly.type
_entity_poly.pdbx_seq_one_letter_code
_entity_poly.pdbx_strand_id
1 'polypeptide(L)'
;GHSVINVHKREAFQNENLKKYLTKRNISTFLLNGYEILDKHMGGNYLFLNVLILGAMSALGIGGICFEEIEEAVSSLSPVKFREDNLRALELGRSVAHGS
;
A
#
# COMPACT_ATOMS: atom_id res chain seq x y z
N GLY A 1 -11.11 -6.01 -11.21
CA GLY A 1 -10.75 -5.65 -9.83
C GLY A 1 -9.37 -5.05 -9.81
N HIS A 2 -9.07 -4.18 -8.85
CA HIS A 2 -7.74 -3.59 -8.67
C HIS A 2 -7.21 -4.01 -7.30
N SER A 3 -5.91 -4.31 -7.19
CA SER A 3 -5.29 -4.72 -5.93
C SER A 3 -3.94 -4.06 -5.76
N VAL A 4 -3.64 -3.57 -4.55
CA VAL A 4 -2.27 -3.31 -4.11
C VAL A 4 -1.73 -4.57 -3.46
N ILE A 5 -0.52 -4.99 -3.82
CA ILE A 5 0.11 -6.18 -3.26
C ILE A 5 1.50 -5.80 -2.78
N ASN A 6 1.75 -5.96 -1.48
CA ASN A 6 3.11 -5.94 -0.96
C ASN A 6 3.85 -7.17 -1.50
N VAL A 7 4.88 -6.96 -2.31
CA VAL A 7 5.62 -8.03 -2.98
C VAL A 7 7.01 -8.18 -2.38
N HIS A 8 7.35 -9.41 -2.02
CA HIS A 8 8.71 -9.77 -1.57
C HIS A 8 9.60 -10.27 -2.74
N LYS A 9 8.99 -10.90 -3.75
CA LYS A 9 9.67 -11.42 -4.95
C LYS A 9 8.83 -11.12 -6.19
N ARG A 10 9.24 -10.17 -7.01
CA ARG A 10 8.49 -9.75 -8.21
C ARG A 10 8.39 -10.85 -9.25
N GLU A 11 9.35 -11.78 -9.24
CA GLU A 11 9.42 -12.93 -10.13
C GLU A 11 8.23 -13.88 -9.92
N ALA A 12 7.58 -13.86 -8.74
CA ALA A 12 6.36 -14.63 -8.51
C ALA A 12 5.24 -14.28 -9.51
N PHE A 13 5.19 -13.02 -9.97
CA PHE A 13 4.23 -12.56 -10.98
C PHE A 13 4.60 -13.00 -12.40
N GLN A 14 5.76 -13.63 -12.61
CA GLN A 14 6.09 -14.32 -13.85
C GLN A 14 5.49 -15.73 -13.94
N ASN A 15 4.94 -16.26 -12.84
CA ASN A 15 4.29 -17.56 -12.83
C ASN A 15 3.03 -17.57 -13.72
N GLU A 16 3.01 -18.48 -14.70
CA GLU A 16 1.92 -18.55 -15.68
C GLU A 16 0.56 -18.91 -15.08
N ASN A 17 0.52 -19.69 -14.00
CA ASN A 17 -0.74 -20.00 -13.32
C ASN A 17 -1.31 -18.76 -12.61
N LEU A 18 -0.44 -17.97 -11.97
CA LEU A 18 -0.84 -16.71 -11.33
C LEU A 18 -1.32 -15.69 -12.37
N LYS A 19 -0.58 -15.51 -13.48
CA LYS A 19 -1.00 -14.64 -14.59
C LYS A 19 -2.38 -15.05 -15.11
N LYS A 20 -2.57 -16.33 -15.42
CA LYS A 20 -3.87 -16.87 -15.87
C LYS A 20 -4.98 -16.61 -14.86
N TYR A 21 -4.71 -16.77 -13.56
CA TYR A 21 -5.68 -16.51 -12.50
C TYR A 21 -6.13 -15.04 -12.48
N LEU A 22 -5.17 -14.11 -12.53
CA LEU A 22 -5.42 -12.66 -12.50
C LEU A 22 -6.15 -12.21 -13.77
N THR A 23 -5.67 -12.60 -14.96
CA THR A 23 -6.30 -12.25 -16.25
C THR A 23 -7.72 -12.79 -16.35
N LYS A 24 -7.95 -14.06 -15.98
CA LYS A 24 -9.30 -14.67 -16.03
C LYS A 24 -10.32 -13.93 -15.15
N ARG A 25 -9.86 -13.26 -14.08
CA ARG A 25 -10.70 -12.50 -13.16
C ARG A 25 -10.65 -10.99 -13.40
N ASN A 26 -9.96 -10.56 -14.45
CA ASN A 26 -9.73 -9.16 -14.76
C ASN A 26 -9.19 -8.39 -13.54
N ILE A 27 -8.19 -8.95 -12.85
CA ILE A 27 -7.54 -8.34 -11.68
C ILE A 27 -6.25 -7.67 -12.13
N SER A 28 -6.20 -6.35 -12.06
CA SER A 28 -4.97 -5.56 -12.19
C SER A 28 -4.29 -5.42 -10.83
N THR A 29 -2.97 -5.49 -10.82
CA THR A 29 -2.17 -5.49 -9.59
C THR A 29 -1.14 -4.38 -9.62
N PHE A 30 -1.14 -3.55 -8.59
CA PHE A 30 -0.04 -2.64 -8.27
C PHE A 30 0.90 -3.33 -7.27
N LEU A 31 2.17 -3.48 -7.64
CA LEU A 31 3.16 -4.18 -6.82
C LEU A 31 3.98 -3.18 -6.00
N LEU A 32 3.85 -3.25 -4.68
CA LEU A 32 4.51 -2.38 -3.73
C LEU A 32 5.65 -3.14 -3.04
N ASN A 33 6.87 -2.60 -3.06
CA ASN A 33 8.00 -3.16 -2.29
C ASN A 33 7.96 -2.61 -0.85
N GLY A 34 6.90 -2.90 -0.10
CA GLY A 34 6.59 -2.25 1.17
C GLY A 34 7.67 -2.40 2.23
N TYR A 35 8.33 -3.57 2.31
CA TYR A 35 9.44 -3.78 3.24
C TYR A 35 10.63 -2.86 2.96
N GLU A 36 11.08 -2.79 1.70
CA GLU A 36 12.19 -1.91 1.28
C GLU A 36 11.88 -0.43 1.55
N ILE A 37 10.63 -0.03 1.32
CA ILE A 37 10.17 1.34 1.59
C ILE A 37 10.25 1.64 3.10
N LEU A 38 9.77 0.74 3.95
CA LEU A 38 9.80 0.94 5.41
C LEU A 38 11.21 0.86 5.98
N ASP A 39 12.07 -0.01 5.45
CA ASP A 39 13.49 -0.04 5.82
C ASP A 39 14.14 1.32 5.55
N LYS A 40 13.91 1.87 4.37
CA LYS A 40 14.51 3.15 3.94
C LYS A 40 13.94 4.37 4.66
N HIS A 41 12.63 4.41 4.91
CA HIS A 41 11.95 5.63 5.33
C HIS A 41 11.41 5.61 6.76
N MET A 42 11.30 4.44 7.38
CA MET A 42 10.68 4.22 8.69
C MET A 42 11.56 3.37 9.63
N GLY A 43 12.85 3.21 9.32
CA GLY A 43 13.80 2.46 10.13
C GLY A 43 13.47 0.97 10.28
N GLY A 44 12.78 0.38 9.30
CA GLY A 44 12.36 -1.02 9.32
C GLY A 44 11.18 -1.32 10.25
N ASN A 45 10.42 -0.29 10.67
CA ASN A 45 9.24 -0.51 11.48
C ASN A 45 8.05 -1.00 10.63
N TYR A 46 7.94 -2.32 10.49
CA TYR A 46 6.91 -2.97 9.67
C TYR A 46 5.49 -2.90 10.25
N LEU A 47 5.31 -2.38 11.47
CA LEU A 47 3.98 -2.13 12.03
C LEU A 47 3.14 -1.24 11.13
N PHE A 48 3.78 -0.33 10.37
CA PHE A 48 3.15 0.68 9.54
C PHE A 48 2.88 0.24 8.10
N LEU A 49 3.16 -1.03 7.75
CA LEU A 49 2.95 -1.57 6.40
C LEU A 49 1.48 -1.53 5.98
N ASN A 50 0.56 -1.75 6.90
CA ASN A 50 -0.88 -1.64 6.63
C ASN A 50 -1.27 -0.22 6.19
N VAL A 51 -0.79 0.80 6.88
CA VAL A 51 -1.11 2.20 6.57
C VAL A 51 -0.40 2.66 5.29
N LEU A 52 0.83 2.17 5.05
CA LEU A 52 1.50 2.33 3.75
C LEU A 52 0.64 1.79 2.59
N ILE A 53 0.05 0.60 2.75
CA ILE A 53 -0.83 0.01 1.73
C ILE A 53 -2.10 0.84 1.56
N LEU A 54 -2.70 1.34 2.66
CA LEU A 54 -3.88 2.22 2.59
C LEU A 54 -3.60 3.49 1.80
N GLY A 55 -2.43 4.10 1.98
CA GLY A 55 -2.00 5.29 1.24
C GLY A 55 -1.85 5.01 -0.25
N ALA A 56 -1.30 3.85 -0.61
CA ALA A 56 -1.22 3.43 -2.02
C ALA A 56 -2.61 3.13 -2.61
N MET A 57 -3.51 2.52 -1.83
CA MET A 57 -4.87 2.23 -2.28
C MET A 57 -5.69 3.49 -2.56
N SER A 58 -5.60 4.50 -1.67
CA SER A 58 -6.32 5.76 -1.84
C SER A 58 -5.79 6.58 -3.02
N ALA A 59 -4.47 6.63 -3.21
CA ALA A 59 -3.83 7.19 -4.40
C ALA A 59 -4.35 6.60 -5.72
N LEU A 60 -4.54 5.27 -5.75
CA LEU A 60 -4.99 4.54 -6.94
C LEU A 60 -6.52 4.50 -7.09
N GLY A 61 -7.27 5.16 -6.20
CA GLY A 61 -8.74 5.15 -6.18
C GLY A 61 -9.35 3.76 -5.99
N ILE A 62 -8.62 2.82 -5.37
CA ILE A 62 -9.07 1.44 -5.21
C ILE A 62 -10.08 1.37 -4.07
N GLY A 63 -11.25 0.78 -4.36
CA GLY A 63 -12.32 0.62 -3.37
C GLY A 63 -13.15 1.88 -3.12
N GLY A 64 -13.02 2.91 -3.96
CA GLY A 64 -13.71 4.19 -3.78
C GLY A 64 -13.18 5.00 -2.59
N ILE A 65 -11.93 4.75 -2.21
CA ILE A 65 -11.31 5.32 -1.02
C ILE A 65 -10.72 6.70 -1.36
N CYS A 66 -11.20 7.74 -0.67
CA CYS A 66 -10.65 9.10 -0.73
C CYS A 66 -9.48 9.23 0.25
N PHE A 67 -8.41 9.93 -0.15
CA PHE A 67 -7.22 10.06 0.68
C PHE A 67 -7.52 10.84 1.97
N GLU A 68 -8.26 11.93 1.84
CA GLU A 68 -8.64 12.82 2.94
C GLU A 68 -9.45 12.08 4.02
N GLU A 69 -10.38 11.22 3.61
CA GLU A 69 -11.17 10.38 4.52
C GLU A 69 -10.30 9.37 5.28
N ILE A 70 -9.32 8.77 4.59
CA ILE A 70 -8.38 7.84 5.24
C ILE A 70 -7.41 8.58 6.15
N GLU A 71 -6.95 9.75 5.77
CA GLU A 71 -6.06 10.57 6.60
C GLU A 71 -6.76 10.95 7.92
N GLU A 72 -8.03 11.37 7.85
CA GLU A 72 -8.85 11.64 9.03
C GLU A 72 -9.05 10.38 9.89
N ALA A 73 -9.37 9.24 9.27
CA ALA A 73 -9.54 7.96 9.97
C ALA A 73 -8.24 7.51 10.65
N VAL A 74 -7.10 7.63 9.98
CA VAL A 74 -5.78 7.29 10.53
C VAL A 74 -5.44 8.23 11.69
N SER A 75 -5.67 9.54 11.54
CA SER A 75 -5.41 10.53 12.59
C SER A 75 -6.24 10.26 13.85
N SER A 76 -7.54 9.98 13.69
CA SER A 76 -8.48 9.78 14.79
C SER A 76 -8.35 8.44 15.50
N LEU A 77 -8.16 7.34 14.74
CA LEU A 77 -8.16 5.98 15.28
C LEU A 77 -6.77 5.52 15.76
N SER A 78 -5.69 6.17 15.32
CA SER A 78 -4.34 5.80 15.75
C SER A 78 -4.11 6.07 17.24
N PRO A 79 -3.49 5.12 17.97
CA PRO A 79 -2.96 5.40 19.29
C PRO A 79 -2.03 6.61 19.24
N VAL A 80 -2.11 7.51 20.23
CA VAL A 80 -1.38 8.78 20.25
C VAL A 80 0.12 8.59 19.95
N LYS A 81 0.74 7.57 20.54
CA LYS A 81 2.17 7.25 20.36
C LYS A 81 2.57 6.79 18.95
N PHE A 82 1.63 6.43 18.09
CA PHE A 82 1.86 5.92 16.72
C PHE A 82 1.23 6.80 15.64
N ARG A 83 0.51 7.86 16.03
CA ARG A 83 -0.27 8.68 15.10
C ARG A 83 0.60 9.32 14.03
N GLU A 84 1.69 9.96 14.42
CA GLU A 84 2.59 10.65 13.47
C GLU A 84 3.24 9.66 12.50
N ASP A 85 3.70 8.51 13.01
CA ASP A 85 4.29 7.46 12.16
C ASP A 85 3.27 6.84 11.19
N ASN A 86 2.03 6.63 11.65
CA ASN A 86 0.95 6.16 10.78
C ASN A 86 0.64 7.18 9.68
N LEU A 87 0.50 8.46 10.01
CA LEU A 87 0.26 9.52 9.02
C LEU A 87 1.43 9.63 8.02
N ARG A 88 2.68 9.53 8.50
CA ARG A 88 3.86 9.48 7.65
C ARG A 88 3.86 8.27 6.72
N ALA A 89 3.50 7.09 7.22
CA ALA A 89 3.38 5.88 6.40
C ALA A 89 2.27 6.01 5.35
N LEU A 90 1.14 6.64 5.70
CA LEU A 90 0.05 6.91 4.77
C LEU A 90 0.52 7.77 3.60
N GLU A 91 1.21 8.87 3.89
CA GLU A 91 1.74 9.79 2.89
C GLU A 91 2.81 9.14 2.00
N LEU A 92 3.68 8.30 2.59
CA LEU A 92 4.65 7.50 1.85
C LEU A 92 3.96 6.55 0.85
N GLY A 93 2.86 5.92 1.27
CA GLY A 93 2.06 5.05 0.42
C GLY A 93 1.48 5.80 -0.79
N ARG A 94 0.89 6.98 -0.54
CA ARG A 94 0.34 7.86 -1.59
C ARG A 94 1.43 8.27 -2.58
N SER A 95 2.56 8.73 -2.07
CA SER A 95 3.67 9.24 -2.88
C SER A 95 4.25 8.18 -3.81
N VAL A 96 4.45 6.94 -3.31
CA VAL A 96 4.99 5.84 -4.12
C VAL A 96 4.01 5.45 -5.23
N ALA A 97 2.71 5.46 -4.95
CA ALA A 97 1.70 5.14 -5.95
C ALA A 97 1.54 6.23 -7.03
N HIS A 98 1.70 7.51 -6.69
CA HIS A 98 1.64 8.62 -7.67
C HIS A 98 2.91 8.72 -8.54
N GLY A 99 4.06 8.28 -8.05
CA GLY A 99 5.33 8.32 -8.77
C GLY A 99 5.61 7.11 -9.67
N SER A 100 4.65 6.20 -9.84
CA SER A 100 4.79 4.92 -10.55
C SER A 100 4.10 4.91 -11.91
#